data_AF-A0A522QMS3-F1
#
_entry.id   AF-A0A522QMS3-F1
#
_cell.length_a   1.000
_cell.length_b   1.000
_cell.length_c   1.000
_cell.angle_alpha   90.00
_cell.angle_beta   90.00
_cell.angle_gamma   90.00
#
_symmetry.space_group_name_H-M   'P 1'
#
loop_
_entity.id
_entity.type
_entity.pdbx_description
1 polymer ?
#
loop_
_entity_poly.entity_id
_entity_poly.type
_entity_poly.pdbx_seq_one_letter_code
_entity_poly.pdbx_strand_id
1 'polypeptide(L)'
;MAAHHLIAADLPGITSGQRGFVIVIGIIALLALVYAVVLVKEVLRADVGTPKMQEISRAVQEGAAAYLNRQFRTLSVFSVIVFILLLLLPVNEGGTGVRVGRAIFFLIGAAFSATVGYVGMTMATRANVRVAAAARNGGQGG
;
A
#
# COMPACT_ATOMS: atom_id res chain seq x y z
N MET A 1 -0.90 32.57 -12.24
CA MET A 1 -1.69 33.03 -11.07
C MET A 1 -3.04 32.31 -11.04
N ALA A 2 -3.03 30.99 -10.90
CA ALA A 2 -4.26 30.16 -10.87
C ALA A 2 -4.06 28.86 -10.05
N ALA A 3 -2.81 28.39 -9.91
CA ALA A 3 -2.47 27.25 -9.05
C ALA A 3 -2.51 27.56 -7.53
N HIS A 4 -2.46 28.83 -7.11
CA HIS A 4 -2.53 29.18 -5.68
C HIS A 4 -3.95 29.14 -5.10
N HIS A 5 -5.00 29.12 -5.94
CA HIS A 5 -6.39 29.10 -5.47
C HIS A 5 -6.94 27.70 -5.19
N LEU A 6 -6.30 26.63 -5.69
CA LEU A 6 -6.71 25.25 -5.40
C LEU A 6 -6.21 24.74 -4.04
N ILE A 7 -5.25 25.43 -3.43
CA ILE A 7 -4.70 25.12 -2.10
C ILE A 7 -5.47 25.86 -0.98
N ALA A 8 -6.27 26.86 -1.34
CA ALA A 8 -7.00 27.72 -0.42
C ALA A 8 -8.44 27.25 -0.13
N ALA A 9 -8.68 25.94 -0.10
CA ALA A 9 -9.87 25.42 0.56
C ALA A 9 -9.64 25.56 2.07
N ASP A 10 -10.14 26.65 2.66
CA ASP A 10 -10.13 26.85 4.11
C ASP A 10 -11.01 25.75 4.75
N LEU A 11 -10.37 24.63 5.08
CA LEU A 11 -10.96 23.56 5.89
C LEU A 11 -11.14 24.15 7.30
N PRO A 12 -12.38 24.23 7.83
CA PRO A 12 -12.61 24.83 9.13
C PRO A 12 -11.82 24.07 10.21
N GLY A 13 -10.87 24.76 10.86
CA GLY A 13 -10.11 24.24 12.00
C GLY A 13 -8.61 23.99 11.82
N ILE A 14 -7.98 24.35 10.68
CA ILE A 14 -6.53 24.18 10.49
C ILE A 14 -5.78 25.54 10.61
N THR A 15 -5.01 25.71 11.67
CA THR A 15 -4.12 26.86 11.90
C THR A 15 -3.03 26.94 10.81
N SER A 16 -2.57 28.14 10.44
CA SER A 16 -1.56 28.36 9.38
C SER A 16 -0.29 27.49 9.54
N GLY A 17 0.14 27.22 10.77
CA GLY A 17 1.27 26.32 11.04
C GLY A 17 0.98 24.84 10.74
N GLN A 18 -0.24 24.36 10.97
CA GLN A 18 -0.64 22.98 10.69
C GLN A 18 -0.71 22.70 9.18
N ARG A 19 -1.10 23.70 8.38
CA ARG A 19 -1.10 23.59 6.91
C ARG A 19 0.30 23.32 6.37
N GLY A 20 1.31 23.99 6.92
CA GLY A 20 2.72 23.75 6.57
C GLY A 20 3.12 22.30 6.81
N PHE A 21 2.79 21.73 7.97
CA PHE A 21 3.09 20.33 8.28
C PHE A 21 2.40 19.35 7.33
N VAL A 22 1.12 19.57 7.00
CA VAL A 22 0.38 18.69 6.08
C VAL A 22 1.02 18.68 4.69
N ILE A 23 1.42 19.84 4.17
CA ILE A 23 2.09 19.96 2.87
C ILE A 23 3.44 19.24 2.89
N VAL A 24 4.24 19.45 3.95
CA VAL A 24 5.56 18.79 4.09
C VAL A 24 5.41 17.27 4.14
N ILE A 25 4.47 16.75 4.92
CA ILE A 25 4.18 15.31 5.00
C ILE A 25 3.74 14.78 3.63
N GLY A 26 2.88 15.51 2.92
CA GLY A 26 2.44 15.15 1.57
C GLY A 26 3.60 15.05 0.58
N ILE A 27 4.55 16.00 0.62
CA ILE A 27 5.74 15.97 -0.23
C ILE A 27 6.62 14.76 0.11
N ILE A 28 6.88 14.50 1.39
CA ILE A 28 7.69 13.34 1.81
C ILE A 28 7.04 12.03 1.37
N ALA A 29 5.72 11.90 1.52
CA ALA A 29 4.98 10.72 1.07
C ALA A 29 5.11 10.49 -0.45
N LEU A 30 5.05 11.55 -1.26
CA LEU A 30 5.26 11.46 -2.70
C LEU A 30 6.69 11.07 -3.06
N LEU A 31 7.70 11.68 -2.40
CA LEU A 31 9.10 11.33 -2.62
C LEU A 31 9.38 9.86 -2.24
N ALA A 32 8.81 9.39 -1.13
CA ALA A 32 8.91 7.98 -0.73
C ALA A 32 8.29 7.04 -1.77
N LEU A 33 7.13 7.39 -2.34
CA LEU A 33 6.50 6.59 -3.40
C LEU A 33 7.35 6.56 -4.67
N VAL A 34 7.94 7.70 -5.07
CA VAL A 34 8.87 7.77 -6.21
C VAL A 34 10.09 6.89 -5.97
N TYR A 35 10.68 6.98 -4.78
CA TYR A 35 11.84 6.16 -4.43
C TYR A 35 11.51 4.65 -4.40
N ALA A 36 10.34 4.28 -3.87
CA ALA A 36 9.87 2.89 -3.92
C ALA A 36 9.78 2.36 -5.36
N VAL A 37 9.31 3.18 -6.32
CA VAL A 37 9.27 2.81 -7.74
C VAL A 37 10.66 2.61 -8.33
N VAL A 38 11.64 3.43 -7.93
CA VAL A 38 13.05 3.25 -8.34
C VAL A 38 13.57 1.90 -7.86
N LEU A 39 13.40 1.57 -6.58
CA LEU A 39 13.83 0.29 -6.02
C LEU A 39 13.14 -0.90 -6.70
N VAL A 40 11.83 -0.80 -6.95
CA VAL A 40 11.08 -1.83 -7.68
C VAL A 40 11.68 -2.05 -9.08
N LYS A 41 12.02 -0.98 -9.81
CA LYS A 41 12.62 -1.09 -11.14
C LYS A 41 14.01 -1.73 -11.07
N GLU A 42 14.83 -1.38 -10.09
CA GLU A 42 16.15 -1.99 -9.89
C GLU A 42 16.03 -3.49 -9.63
N VAL A 43 15.16 -3.90 -8.72
CA VAL A 43 14.90 -5.31 -8.45
C VAL A 43 14.41 -6.01 -9.71
N LEU A 44 13.43 -5.46 -10.43
CA LEU A 44 12.86 -6.15 -11.58
C LEU A 44 13.82 -6.28 -12.77
N ARG A 45 14.84 -5.42 -12.88
CA ARG A 45 15.91 -5.49 -13.88
C ARG A 45 16.91 -6.63 -13.63
N ALA A 46 16.99 -7.14 -12.40
CA ALA A 46 17.89 -8.25 -12.10
C ALA A 46 17.44 -9.55 -12.78
N ASP A 47 18.43 -10.40 -13.10
CA ASP A 47 18.22 -11.68 -13.80
C ASP A 47 17.34 -12.63 -12.98
N VAL A 48 16.44 -13.33 -13.67
CA VAL A 48 15.53 -14.32 -13.10
C VAL A 48 16.14 -15.73 -13.09
N GLY A 49 17.34 -15.90 -13.64
CA GLY A 49 18.10 -17.15 -13.59
C GLY A 49 17.57 -18.20 -14.56
N THR A 50 17.79 -19.47 -14.21
CA THR A 50 17.57 -20.60 -15.13
C THR A 50 16.08 -20.86 -15.39
N PRO A 51 15.73 -21.55 -16.50
CA PRO A 51 14.34 -21.89 -16.80
C PRO A 51 13.62 -22.63 -15.67
N LYS A 52 14.33 -23.55 -15.00
CA LYS A 52 13.79 -24.31 -13.85
C LYS A 52 13.47 -23.40 -12.65
N MET A 53 14.27 -22.36 -12.40
CA MET A 53 13.99 -21.39 -11.34
C MET A 53 12.76 -20.53 -11.67
N GLN A 54 12.60 -20.16 -12.94
CA GLN A 54 11.43 -19.41 -13.40
C GLN A 54 10.14 -20.23 -13.29
N GLU A 55 10.19 -21.51 -13.62
CA GLU A 55 9.08 -22.46 -13.46
C GLU A 55 8.62 -22.55 -12.00
N ILE A 56 9.56 -22.78 -11.07
CA ILE A 56 9.27 -22.83 -9.63
C ILE A 56 8.70 -21.48 -9.15
N SER A 57 9.30 -20.36 -9.59
CA SER A 57 8.81 -19.03 -9.22
C SER A 57 7.38 -18.77 -9.68
N ARG A 58 6.98 -19.28 -10.86
CA ARG A 58 5.60 -19.17 -11.35
C ARG A 58 4.63 -19.94 -10.47
N ALA A 59 4.96 -21.18 -10.08
CA ALA A 59 4.15 -21.97 -9.16
C ALA A 59 3.98 -21.27 -7.80
N VAL A 60 5.05 -20.66 -7.28
CA VAL A 60 4.99 -19.87 -6.04
C VAL A 60 4.10 -18.63 -6.21
N GLN A 61 4.22 -17.90 -7.33
CA GLN A 61 3.39 -16.73 -7.62
C GLN A 61 1.90 -17.10 -7.71
N GLU A 62 1.58 -18.22 -8.36
CA GLU A 62 0.21 -18.73 -8.46
C GLU A 62 -0.36 -19.10 -7.08
N GLY A 63 0.40 -19.86 -6.28
CA GLY A 63 0.00 -20.21 -4.91
C GLY A 63 -0.20 -18.99 -4.02
N ALA A 64 0.71 -18.02 -4.08
CA ALA A 64 0.62 -16.76 -3.33
C ALA A 64 -0.61 -15.94 -3.74
N ALA A 65 -0.90 -15.82 -5.04
CA ALA A 65 -2.09 -15.14 -5.53
C ALA A 65 -3.37 -15.84 -5.06
N ALA A 66 -3.43 -17.18 -5.12
CA ALA A 66 -4.57 -17.96 -4.63
C ALA A 66 -4.78 -17.77 -3.12
N TYR A 67 -3.70 -17.77 -2.34
CA TYR A 67 -3.75 -17.50 -0.89
C TYR A 67 -4.26 -16.09 -0.59
N LEU A 68 -3.72 -15.06 -1.24
CA LEU A 68 -4.16 -13.67 -1.06
C LEU A 68 -5.63 -13.49 -1.41
N ASN A 69 -6.08 -14.05 -2.53
CA ASN A 69 -7.48 -13.92 -2.94
C ASN A 69 -8.43 -14.53 -1.89
N ARG A 70 -8.05 -15.67 -1.29
CA ARG A 70 -8.82 -16.30 -0.21
C ARG A 70 -8.79 -15.44 1.06
N GLN A 71 -7.61 -14.98 1.47
CA GLN A 71 -7.44 -14.16 2.67
C GLN A 71 -8.20 -12.84 2.56
N PHE A 72 -8.07 -12.14 1.43
CA PHE A 72 -8.71 -10.85 1.20
C PHE A 72 -10.22 -10.99 1.09
N ARG A 73 -10.75 -12.09 0.56
CA ARG A 73 -12.19 -12.35 0.58
C ARG A 73 -12.73 -12.40 2.01
N THR A 74 -12.05 -13.09 2.91
CA THR A 74 -12.43 -13.15 4.33
C THR A 74 -12.26 -11.79 5.00
N LEU A 75 -11.13 -11.10 4.75
CA LEU A 75 -10.89 -9.77 5.31
C LEU A 75 -11.90 -8.73 4.81
N SER A 76 -12.38 -8.84 3.57
CA SER A 76 -13.40 -7.94 3.02
C SER A 76 -14.70 -8.02 3.84
N VAL A 77 -15.12 -9.24 4.19
CA VAL A 77 -16.30 -9.45 5.05
C VAL A 77 -16.08 -8.83 6.43
N PHE A 78 -14.90 -9.06 7.02
CA PHE A 78 -14.55 -8.45 8.30
C PHE A 78 -14.56 -6.91 8.24
N SER A 79 -13.99 -6.31 7.19
CA SER A 79 -14.00 -4.86 6.98
C SER A 79 -15.42 -4.29 6.88
N VAL A 80 -16.34 -4.99 6.20
CA VAL A 80 -17.76 -4.57 6.14
C VAL A 80 -18.42 -4.63 7.51
N ILE A 81 -18.17 -5.67 8.29
CA ILE A 81 -18.70 -5.79 9.66
C ILE A 81 -18.20 -4.62 10.53
N VAL A 82 -16.90 -4.35 10.50
CA VAL A 82 -16.31 -3.23 11.26
C VAL A 82 -16.86 -1.89 10.79
N PHE A 83 -17.03 -1.69 9.48
CA PHE A 83 -17.66 -0.49 8.94
C PHE A 83 -19.06 -0.26 9.51
N ILE A 84 -19.91 -1.30 9.52
CA ILE A 84 -21.26 -1.21 10.08
C ILE A 84 -21.19 -0.94 11.60
N LEU A 85 -20.30 -1.61 12.33
CA LEU A 85 -20.12 -1.36 13.77
C LEU A 85 -19.70 0.10 14.03
N LEU A 86 -18.76 0.63 13.25
CA LEU A 86 -18.35 2.04 13.35
C LEU A 86 -19.46 3.00 12.94
N LEU A 87 -20.37 2.59 12.05
CA LEU A 87 -21.57 3.37 11.77
C LEU A 87 -22.61 3.28 12.88
N LEU A 88 -22.74 2.18 13.62
CA LEU A 88 -23.76 2.03 14.65
C LEU A 88 -23.32 2.56 16.03
N LEU A 89 -22.02 2.55 16.31
CA LEU A 89 -21.49 2.96 17.61
C LEU A 89 -21.65 4.47 17.84
N PRO A 90 -22.29 4.89 18.96
CA PRO A 90 -22.50 6.31 19.27
C PRO A 90 -21.16 7.02 19.45
N VAL A 91 -21.14 8.30 19.10
CA VAL A 91 -19.96 9.16 19.26
C VAL A 91 -20.34 10.24 20.26
N ASN A 92 -19.56 10.34 21.34
CA ASN A 92 -19.85 11.25 22.46
C ASN A 92 -19.61 12.72 22.08
N GLU A 93 -18.73 13.00 21.13
CA GLU A 93 -18.39 14.35 20.65
C GLU A 93 -18.26 14.40 19.11
N GLY A 94 -18.80 15.44 18.45
CA GLY A 94 -18.59 15.68 17.00
C GLY A 94 -19.78 15.40 16.07
N GLY A 95 -20.95 15.02 16.61
CA GLY A 95 -22.20 14.88 15.83
C GLY A 95 -22.21 13.79 14.75
N THR A 96 -23.23 13.79 13.90
CA THR A 96 -23.43 12.77 12.85
C THR A 96 -22.31 12.76 11.80
N GLY A 97 -21.65 13.90 11.57
CA GLY A 97 -20.55 14.03 10.60
C GLY A 97 -19.32 13.20 10.97
N VAL A 98 -18.89 13.24 12.24
CA VAL A 98 -17.73 12.47 12.71
C VAL A 98 -18.04 10.96 12.72
N ARG A 99 -19.27 10.58 13.05
CA ARG A 99 -19.74 9.19 13.02
C ARG A 99 -19.61 8.56 11.63
N VAL A 100 -20.13 9.25 10.61
CA VAL A 100 -20.06 8.79 9.22
C VAL A 100 -18.63 8.89 8.69
N GLY A 101 -17.92 9.98 9.00
CA GLY A 101 -16.53 10.20 8.58
C GLY A 101 -15.60 9.09 9.05
N ARG A 102 -15.65 8.70 10.33
CA ARG A 102 -14.84 7.61 10.90
C ARG A 102 -15.00 6.31 10.11
N ALA A 103 -16.23 5.93 9.78
CA ALA A 103 -16.52 4.69 9.06
C ALA A 103 -16.00 4.75 7.61
N ILE A 104 -16.19 5.88 6.91
CA ILE A 104 -15.70 6.06 5.55
C ILE A 104 -14.17 6.04 5.50
N PHE A 105 -13.50 6.80 6.37
CA PHE A 105 -12.03 6.83 6.42
C PHE A 105 -11.42 5.48 6.83
N PHE A 106 -12.13 4.68 7.63
CA PHE A 106 -11.74 3.29 7.89
C PHE A 106 -11.72 2.46 6.61
N LEU A 107 -12.76 2.53 5.76
CA LEU A 107 -12.78 1.79 4.49
C LEU A 107 -11.70 2.26 3.51
N ILE A 108 -11.46 3.57 3.45
CA ILE A 108 -10.36 4.14 2.65
C ILE A 108 -9.02 3.57 3.12
N GLY A 109 -8.75 3.60 4.43
CA GLY A 109 -7.54 3.03 5.01
C GLY A 109 -7.40 1.52 4.78
N ALA A 110 -8.49 0.78 4.92
CA ALA A 110 -8.53 -0.65 4.63
C ALA A 110 -8.22 -0.97 3.16
N ALA A 111 -8.73 -0.17 2.22
CA ALA A 111 -8.44 -0.31 0.79
C ALA A 111 -6.97 -0.02 0.48
N PHE A 112 -6.39 1.03 1.05
CA PHE A 112 -4.95 1.31 0.93
C PHE A 112 -4.11 0.16 1.51
N SER A 113 -4.47 -0.34 2.70
CA SER A 113 -3.79 -1.48 3.33
C SER A 113 -3.82 -2.74 2.46
N ALA A 114 -4.99 -3.09 1.91
CA ALA A 114 -5.15 -4.22 1.00
C ALA A 114 -4.28 -4.06 -0.26
N THR A 115 -4.25 -2.84 -0.82
CA THR A 115 -3.43 -2.52 -2.00
C THR A 115 -1.94 -2.73 -1.71
N VAL A 116 -1.45 -2.19 -0.59
CA VAL A 116 -0.05 -2.35 -0.17
C VAL A 116 0.28 -3.84 0.06
N GLY A 117 -0.59 -4.59 0.71
CA GLY A 117 -0.40 -6.04 0.95
C GLY A 117 -0.30 -6.84 -0.36
N TYR A 118 -1.16 -6.56 -1.33
CA TYR A 118 -1.16 -7.24 -2.62
C TYR A 118 0.09 -6.92 -3.44
N VAL A 119 0.45 -5.64 -3.53
CA VAL A 119 1.66 -5.18 -4.24
C VAL A 119 2.92 -5.77 -3.58
N GLY A 120 2.98 -5.74 -2.24
CA GLY A 120 4.10 -6.27 -1.47
C GLY A 120 4.35 -7.75 -1.73
N MET A 121 3.31 -8.59 -1.66
CA MET A 121 3.47 -10.04 -1.92
C MET A 121 3.84 -10.34 -3.37
N THR A 122 3.25 -9.61 -4.32
CA THR A 122 3.60 -9.75 -5.75
C THR A 122 5.07 -9.38 -5.99
N MET A 123 5.56 -8.35 -5.34
CA MET A 123 6.97 -7.95 -5.43
C MET A 123 7.90 -8.94 -4.75
N ALA A 124 7.56 -9.43 -3.55
CA ALA A 124 8.37 -10.40 -2.82
C ALA A 124 8.57 -11.70 -3.61
N THR A 125 7.49 -12.28 -4.15
CA THR A 125 7.56 -13.52 -4.94
C THR A 125 8.40 -13.37 -6.21
N ARG A 126 8.38 -12.18 -6.84
CA ARG A 126 9.23 -11.84 -7.99
C ARG A 126 10.69 -11.57 -7.60
N ALA A 127 10.93 -11.02 -6.41
CA ALA A 127 12.28 -10.74 -5.93
C ALA A 127 13.02 -12.03 -5.54
N ASN A 128 12.34 -13.00 -4.93
CA ASN A 128 12.95 -14.24 -4.43
C ASN A 128 13.75 -15.00 -5.49
N VAL A 129 13.21 -15.13 -6.72
CA VAL A 129 13.90 -15.84 -7.80
C VAL A 129 15.16 -15.09 -8.27
N ARG A 130 15.13 -13.76 -8.22
CA ARG A 130 16.25 -12.90 -8.61
C ARG A 130 17.37 -12.92 -7.58
N VAL A 131 17.01 -12.94 -6.29
CA VAL A 131 17.97 -13.13 -5.20
C VAL A 131 18.64 -14.50 -5.33
N ALA A 132 17.87 -15.56 -5.58
CA ALA A 132 18.42 -16.90 -5.80
C ALA A 132 19.34 -16.95 -7.04
N ALA A 133 19.02 -16.21 -8.11
CA ALA A 133 19.84 -16.14 -9.31
C ALA A 133 21.15 -15.39 -9.05
N ALA A 134 21.08 -14.26 -8.32
CA ALA A 134 22.24 -13.50 -7.91
C ALA A 134 23.18 -14.32 -7.01
N ALA A 135 22.64 -15.11 -6.07
CA ALA A 135 23.44 -15.99 -5.20
C ALA A 135 24.24 -17.04 -5.99
N ARG A 136 23.68 -17.55 -7.10
CA ARG A 136 24.38 -18.52 -7.98
C ARG A 136 25.59 -17.89 -8.68
N ASN A 137 25.48 -16.61 -9.05
CA ASN A 137 26.54 -15.87 -9.74
C ASN A 137 27.57 -15.30 -8.75
N GLY A 138 27.14 -14.87 -7.56
CA GLY A 138 28.01 -14.35 -6.50
C GLY A 138 28.82 -15.41 -5.76
N GLY A 139 28.41 -16.68 -5.80
CA GLY A 139 29.17 -17.80 -5.21
C GLY A 139 30.34 -18.33 -6.06
N GLN A 140 30.55 -17.81 -7.27
CA GLN A 140 31.63 -18.23 -8.18
C GLN A 140 32.77 -17.19 -8.30
N GLY A 141 32.80 -16.17 -7.43
CA GLY A 141 33.76 -15.06 -7.50
C GLY A 141 34.27 -14.54 -6.17
N GLY A 142 34.51 -15.43 -5.19
CA GLY A 142 35.18 -15.14 -3.93
C GLY A 142 36.21 -16.21 -3.61
#